data_AF-A0A258SLL9-F1
#
_entry.id   AF-A0A258SLL9-F1
#
_cell.length_a   1.000
_cell.length_b   1.000
_cell.length_c   1.000
_cell.angle_alpha   90.00
_cell.angle_beta   90.00
_cell.angle_gamma   90.00
#
_symmetry.space_group_name_H-M   'P 1'
#
loop_
_entity.id
_entity.type
_entity.pdbx_description
1 polymer ?
#
loop_
_entity_poly.entity_id
_entity_poly.type
_entity_poly.pdbx_seq_one_letter_code
_entity_poly.pdbx_strand_id
1 'polypeptide(L)'
;KEHYYLQAGEDKEEDLESSRMDVLIANPHGIFGVAAHRTVQAFSKFYAYGSGSPYALGAMYAAYRAPSLDAEAVARLGVAAAAEFHDETGLPIQSFVMDEE
;
A
#
# COMPACT_ATOMS: atom_id res chain seq x y z
N LYS A 1 6.50 -19.63 -18.13
CA LYS A 1 7.96 -19.49 -17.87
C LYS A 1 8.77 -19.02 -19.09
N GLU A 2 8.64 -19.59 -20.29
CA GLU A 2 9.56 -19.24 -21.41
C GLU A 2 9.47 -17.80 -21.96
N HIS A 3 8.33 -17.11 -21.84
CA HIS A 3 8.17 -15.75 -22.40
C HIS A 3 8.33 -14.62 -21.38
N TYR A 4 8.04 -14.88 -20.10
CA TYR A 4 8.00 -13.84 -19.05
C TYR A 4 8.58 -14.32 -17.72
N TYR A 5 9.24 -15.48 -17.70
CA TYR A 5 9.79 -16.13 -16.49
C TYR A 5 8.82 -16.37 -15.33
N LEU A 6 7.52 -16.14 -15.56
CA LEU A 6 6.46 -16.28 -14.57
C LEU A 6 5.53 -17.45 -14.93
N GLN A 7 5.04 -18.13 -13.89
CA GLN A 7 3.94 -19.07 -13.96
C GLN A 7 2.62 -18.36 -13.64
N ALA A 8 1.77 -18.21 -14.66
CA ALA A 8 0.52 -17.45 -14.57
C ALA A 8 -0.73 -18.32 -14.34
N GLY A 9 -0.59 -19.65 -14.41
CA GLY A 9 -1.69 -20.60 -14.24
C GLY A 9 -1.72 -21.23 -12.84
N GLU A 10 -2.92 -21.64 -12.40
CA GLU A 10 -3.12 -22.52 -11.25
C GLU A 10 -2.82 -23.97 -11.66
N ASP A 11 -1.54 -24.34 -11.83
CA ASP A 11 -1.20 -25.76 -11.73
C ASP A 11 -1.29 -26.13 -10.25
N LYS A 12 -2.29 -26.94 -9.88
CA LYS A 12 -2.60 -27.30 -8.48
C LYS A 12 -1.45 -27.96 -7.72
N GLU A 13 -0.39 -28.34 -8.41
CA GLU A 13 0.80 -28.97 -7.85
C GLU A 13 1.93 -27.97 -7.54
N GLU A 14 1.83 -26.71 -8.01
CA GLU A 14 2.86 -25.69 -7.78
C GLU A 14 2.30 -24.43 -7.09
N ASP A 15 3.00 -23.97 -6.05
CA ASP A 15 2.67 -22.73 -5.36
C ASP A 15 2.80 -21.52 -6.31
N LEU A 16 1.91 -20.55 -6.16
CA LEU A 16 1.96 -19.32 -6.94
C LEU A 16 3.27 -18.57 -6.67
N GLU A 17 4.09 -18.40 -7.71
CA GLU A 17 5.37 -17.70 -7.58
C GLU A 17 5.18 -16.24 -7.15
N SER A 18 5.91 -15.81 -6.12
CA SER A 18 5.91 -14.43 -5.63
C SER A 18 6.56 -13.47 -6.63
N SER A 19 5.89 -12.35 -6.90
CA SER A 19 6.41 -11.19 -7.63
C SER A 19 7.41 -10.35 -6.82
N ARG A 20 7.67 -10.70 -5.55
CA ARG A 20 8.65 -10.06 -4.65
C ARG A 20 8.41 -8.57 -4.37
N MET A 21 7.21 -8.07 -4.63
CA MET A 21 6.83 -6.68 -4.37
C MET A 21 5.37 -6.59 -3.96
N ASP A 22 5.07 -5.65 -3.09
CA ASP A 22 3.72 -5.20 -2.79
C ASP A 22 3.59 -3.75 -3.26
N VAL A 23 2.51 -3.42 -3.97
CA VAL A 23 2.31 -2.08 -4.55
C VAL A 23 0.95 -1.52 -4.18
N LEU A 24 0.89 -0.20 -4.00
CA LEU A 24 -0.34 0.57 -3.90
C LEU A 24 -0.55 1.33 -5.21
N ILE A 25 -1.79 1.39 -5.66
CA ILE A 25 -2.20 2.07 -6.89
C ILE A 25 -3.33 3.04 -6.53
N ALA A 26 -3.17 4.31 -6.88
CA ALA A 26 -4.18 5.34 -6.69
C ALA A 26 -4.51 6.00 -8.03
N ASN A 27 -5.80 6.13 -8.33
CA ASN A 27 -6.32 6.85 -9.49
C ASN A 27 -7.71 7.45 -9.14
N PRO A 28 -8.31 8.32 -9.99
CA PRO A 28 -9.61 8.93 -9.71
C PRO A 28 -10.76 7.94 -9.50
N HIS A 29 -10.63 6.67 -9.90
CA HIS A 29 -11.64 5.63 -9.73
C HIS A 29 -11.42 4.76 -8.48
N GLY A 30 -10.43 5.08 -7.64
CA GLY A 30 -10.23 4.44 -6.35
C GLY A 30 -8.78 4.11 -5.99
N ILE A 31 -8.63 3.43 -4.85
CA ILE A 31 -7.35 3.00 -4.29
C ILE A 31 -7.27 1.48 -4.17
N PHE A 32 -6.16 0.93 -4.63
CA PHE A 32 -5.96 -0.51 -4.79
C PHE A 32 -4.59 -0.95 -4.27
N GLY A 33 -4.49 -2.25 -3.95
CA GLY A 33 -3.25 -2.91 -3.60
C GLY A 33 -3.06 -4.19 -4.40
N VAL A 34 -1.82 -4.49 -4.78
CA VAL A 34 -1.43 -5.77 -5.34
C VAL A 34 -0.32 -6.35 -4.48
N ALA A 35 -0.64 -7.43 -3.76
CA ALA A 35 0.34 -8.13 -2.93
C ALA A 35 1.30 -8.98 -3.77
N ALA A 36 2.40 -9.45 -3.16
CA ALA A 36 3.45 -10.22 -3.83
C ALA A 36 2.96 -11.51 -4.50
N HIS A 37 1.83 -12.08 -4.04
CA HIS A 37 1.17 -13.22 -4.66
C HIS A 37 0.03 -12.81 -5.61
N ARG A 38 0.14 -11.63 -6.22
CA ARG A 38 -0.84 -11.07 -7.18
C ARG A 38 -2.27 -10.95 -6.64
N THR A 39 -2.45 -10.93 -5.33
CA THR A 39 -3.75 -10.66 -4.71
C THR A 39 -4.10 -9.19 -4.94
N VAL A 40 -5.14 -8.95 -5.73
CA VAL A 40 -5.67 -7.60 -5.98
C VAL A 40 -6.75 -7.28 -4.95
N GLN A 41 -6.65 -6.11 -4.32
CA GLN A 41 -7.60 -5.62 -3.33
C GLN A 41 -7.98 -4.18 -3.63
N ALA A 42 -9.27 -3.85 -3.49
CA ALA A 42 -9.77 -2.47 -3.47
C ALA A 42 -9.98 -2.05 -2.00
N PHE A 43 -9.49 -0.87 -1.62
CA PHE A 43 -9.61 -0.38 -0.25
C PHE A 43 -10.70 0.68 -0.14
N SER A 44 -11.47 0.63 0.95
CA SER A 44 -12.57 1.57 1.20
C SER A 44 -12.19 2.80 2.03
N LYS A 45 -10.95 2.85 2.56
CA LYS A 45 -10.47 3.92 3.44
C LYS A 45 -8.98 4.22 3.24
N PHE A 46 -8.12 3.35 3.77
CA PHE A 46 -6.67 3.47 3.71
C PHE A 46 -6.02 2.10 3.87
N TYR A 47 -4.78 1.98 3.41
CA TYR A 47 -3.93 0.82 3.61
C TYR A 47 -2.46 1.21 3.51
N ALA A 48 -1.55 0.32 3.91
CA ALA A 48 -0.12 0.50 3.78
C ALA A 48 0.57 -0.82 3.46
N TYR A 49 1.64 -0.77 2.66
CA TYR A 49 2.56 -1.87 2.42
C TYR A 49 3.98 -1.48 2.88
N GLY A 50 4.88 -2.48 2.92
CA GLY A 50 6.23 -2.33 3.45
C GLY A 50 6.33 -2.65 4.95
N SER A 51 7.56 -2.72 5.45
CA SER A 51 7.86 -3.11 6.83
C SER A 51 7.32 -2.11 7.87
N GLY A 52 7.24 -0.83 7.52
CA GLY A 52 6.62 0.21 8.34
C GLY A 52 5.08 0.18 8.39
N SER A 53 4.41 -0.72 7.64
CA SER A 53 2.95 -0.71 7.50
C SER A 53 2.16 -0.81 8.82
N PRO A 54 2.56 -1.56 9.87
CA PRO A 54 1.80 -1.59 11.12
C PRO A 54 1.75 -0.22 11.82
N TYR A 55 2.85 0.53 11.80
CA TYR A 55 2.93 1.89 12.36
C TYR A 55 2.05 2.85 11.57
N ALA A 56 2.15 2.79 10.24
CA ALA A 56 1.34 3.62 9.36
C ALA A 56 -0.15 3.37 9.53
N LEU A 57 -0.58 2.10 9.59
CA LEU A 57 -1.98 1.72 9.80
C LEU A 57 -2.52 2.23 11.15
N GLY A 58 -1.72 2.14 12.22
CA GLY A 58 -2.10 2.67 13.53
C GLY A 58 -2.30 4.18 13.51
N ALA A 59 -1.36 4.91 12.89
CA ALA A 59 -1.44 6.37 12.78
C ALA A 59 -2.62 6.82 11.91
N MET A 60 -2.81 6.20 10.74
CA MET A 60 -3.94 6.48 9.86
C MET A 60 -5.26 6.15 10.53
N TYR A 61 -5.37 5.04 11.28
CA TYR A 61 -6.57 4.71 12.05
C TYR A 61 -6.95 5.81 13.03
N ALA A 62 -5.99 6.34 13.79
CA ALA A 62 -6.24 7.39 14.76
C ALA A 62 -6.64 8.72 14.10
N ALA A 63 -6.08 9.01 12.92
CA ALA A 63 -6.25 10.29 12.24
C ALA A 63 -7.36 10.35 11.21
N TYR A 64 -7.82 9.21 10.67
CA TYR A 64 -8.74 9.16 9.51
C TYR A 64 -10.04 9.94 9.70
N ARG A 65 -10.51 10.09 10.94
CA ARG A 65 -11.75 10.81 11.27
C ARG A 65 -11.53 12.24 11.76
N ALA A 66 -10.29 12.72 11.78
CA ALA A 66 -10.00 14.08 12.18
C ALA A 66 -10.54 15.06 11.11
N PRO A 67 -11.44 15.99 11.46
CA PRO A 67 -12.09 16.86 10.48
C PRO A 67 -11.13 17.88 9.84
N SER A 68 -9.94 18.05 10.41
CA SER A 68 -8.91 18.99 9.94
C SER A 68 -7.87 18.35 9.02
N LEU A 69 -7.97 17.04 8.74
CA LEU A 69 -7.01 16.31 7.93
C LEU A 69 -7.69 15.78 6.67
N ASP A 70 -7.14 16.12 5.52
CA ASP A 70 -7.53 15.54 4.23
C ASP A 70 -6.82 14.19 3.99
N ALA A 71 -7.12 13.57 2.85
CA ALA A 71 -6.55 12.26 2.49
C ALA A 71 -5.02 12.28 2.41
N GLU A 72 -4.44 13.36 1.84
CA GLU A 72 -2.99 13.49 1.72
C GLU A 72 -2.33 13.63 3.10
N ALA A 73 -2.90 14.45 4.00
CA ALA A 73 -2.38 14.62 5.35
C ALA A 73 -2.43 13.31 6.15
N VAL A 74 -3.51 12.53 6.05
CA VAL A 74 -3.61 11.21 6.69
C VAL A 74 -2.57 10.24 6.11
N ALA A 75 -2.39 10.20 4.79
CA ALA A 75 -1.39 9.34 4.15
C ALA A 75 0.05 9.71 4.57
N ARG A 76 0.39 11.00 4.56
CA ARG A 76 1.70 11.49 5.02
C ARG A 76 1.94 11.18 6.50
N LEU A 77 0.92 11.31 7.35
CA LEU A 77 1.03 10.96 8.77
C LEU A 77 1.33 9.47 8.97
N GLY A 78 0.75 8.59 8.15
CA GLY A 78 1.08 7.17 8.14
C GLY A 78 2.57 6.92 7.89
N VAL A 79 3.14 7.55 6.86
CA VAL A 79 4.58 7.43 6.57
C VAL A 79 5.44 8.06 7.66
N ALA A 80 5.04 9.20 8.21
CA ALA A 80 5.76 9.85 9.31
C ALA A 80 5.85 8.96 10.55
N ALA A 81 4.76 8.28 10.91
CA ALA A 81 4.75 7.34 12.03
C ALA A 81 5.67 6.14 11.79
N ALA A 82 5.74 5.61 10.56
CA ALA A 82 6.69 4.57 10.22
C ALA A 82 8.14 5.07 10.30
N ALA A 83 8.44 6.26 9.77
CA ALA A 83 9.78 6.86 9.81
C ALA A 83 10.27 7.16 11.23
N GLU A 84 9.36 7.40 12.18
CA GLU A 84 9.69 7.64 13.59
C GLU A 84 10.16 6.37 14.32
N PHE A 85 9.62 5.20 13.95
CA PHE A 85 9.75 3.98 14.76
C PHE A 85 10.32 2.75 14.04
N HIS A 86 10.45 2.78 12.70
CA HIS A 86 10.95 1.65 11.92
C HIS A 86 12.21 2.04 11.15
N ASP A 87 13.31 1.32 11.36
CA ASP A 87 14.65 1.60 10.81
C ASP A 87 14.76 1.50 9.27
N GLU A 88 13.84 0.77 8.65
CA GLU A 88 13.73 0.69 7.18
C GLU A 88 12.88 1.80 6.55
N THR A 89 12.39 2.79 7.31
CA THR A 89 11.62 3.93 6.77
C THR A 89 12.26 5.27 7.17
N GLY A 90 12.29 6.23 6.25
CA GLY A 90 12.93 7.53 6.50
C GLY A 90 12.25 8.70 5.77
N LEU A 91 12.51 9.91 6.28
CA LEU A 91 12.11 11.18 5.67
C LEU A 91 13.10 11.59 4.54
N PRO A 92 12.70 12.44 3.57
CA PRO A 92 11.43 13.16 3.46
C PRO A 92 10.28 12.33 2.85
N ILE A 93 9.04 12.77 3.10
CA ILE A 93 7.83 12.13 2.56
C ILE A 93 7.45 12.74 1.22
N GLN A 94 7.40 11.91 0.18
CA GLN A 94 6.77 12.21 -1.10
C GLN A 94 5.30 11.78 -1.07
N SER A 95 4.40 12.63 -1.57
CA SER A 95 2.97 12.35 -1.69
C SER A 95 2.39 12.97 -2.96
N PHE A 96 1.27 12.40 -3.41
CA PHE A 96 0.46 12.90 -4.52
C PHE A 96 -1.01 12.80 -4.10
N VAL A 97 -1.83 13.74 -4.55
CA VAL A 97 -3.27 13.80 -4.30
C VAL A 97 -4.01 14.09 -5.61
N MET A 98 -5.21 13.56 -5.73
CA MET A 98 -6.11 13.76 -6.86
C MET A 98 -7.56 13.70 -6.37
N ASP A 99 -8.46 14.35 -7.12
CA ASP A 99 -9.89 14.23 -6.88
C ASP A 99 -10.41 12.88 -7.38
N GLU A 100 -11.44 12.37 -6.71
CA GLU A 100 -12.21 11.19 -7.14
C GLU A 100 -13.19 11.59 -8.26
N GLU A 101 -13.38 10.71 -9.26
CA GLU A 101 -14.30 10.92 -10.40
C GLU A 101 -15.74 10.44 -10.10
#